data_AF-A0A7S2U3L5-F1
#
_entry.id   AF-A0A7S2U3L5-F1
#
_cell.length_a   1.000
_cell.length_b   1.000
_cell.length_c   1.000
_cell.angle_alpha   90.00
_cell.angle_beta   90.00
_cell.angle_gamma   90.00
#
_symmetry.space_group_name_H-M   'P 1'
#
loop_
_entity.id
_entity.type
_entity.pdbx_description
1 polymer ?
#
loop_
_entity_poly.entity_id
_entity_poly.type
_entity_poly.pdbx_seq_one_letter_code
_entity_poly.pdbx_strand_id
1 'polypeptide(L)'
;DKERSLSPAPVPSPAAAPPPPIMLMQEDTDNELKNTLLTEREDEDRAILFDLDKTHAIVISGFCPQKGDLNGEYECTKDWIGSRPVYKKVKGNMYLWFKNGWCVGPKEHLGSSIAMAHNEFTGRKLWLSESEWKLKIGGEVQSEPNVKVAPKLDVLVIGANGHNAILNGRYELRQDLLLLPAFARSKYMNRPVYKKPNSPHCIWCCDLGWCIGLETDLGSKKCYAASDEMGMIPWLVDSTWKVVRAGNQPFWAEDPGIKLVPYSDIRVIGCSGPQSGWNGEYILRQDVLKLPYFSKTKYHNRPVYQKKGNSQCIWFCELGWCIGREKDKGTTKCGVYNQDDSTVPWLAGSPWKVVDGGKWVKDPHITIIPEGRAKNAEQFEAQNDVKIDSSRLTLMERDEKNGKVPKEMVDELSEVLMKEIAAAEKKLSDGTDLMDPMAMLRSIPFVGRIVNCAVPQNGAPSIHTFEPGWFRPE
;
A
#
# COMPACT_ATOMS: atom_id res chain seq x y z
N ASP A 1 87.94 24.22 -44.13
CA ASP A 1 86.78 23.59 -44.79
C ASP A 1 85.48 23.86 -44.04
N LYS A 2 84.52 24.42 -44.79
CA LYS A 2 83.04 24.39 -44.63
C LYS A 2 82.35 24.97 -43.38
N GLU A 3 81.96 26.24 -43.54
CA GLU A 3 80.58 26.78 -43.62
C GLU A 3 79.39 26.29 -42.74
N ARG A 4 78.58 27.32 -42.34
CA ARG A 4 77.13 27.39 -42.01
C ARG A 4 76.70 27.01 -40.59
N SER A 5 75.78 27.69 -39.91
CA SER A 5 74.91 28.85 -40.21
C SER A 5 74.44 29.48 -38.89
N LEU A 6 74.45 30.80 -38.77
CA LEU A 6 73.80 31.52 -37.66
C LEU A 6 72.48 32.12 -38.15
N SER A 7 71.39 31.73 -37.51
CA SER A 7 70.04 32.29 -37.71
C SER A 7 69.93 33.67 -37.06
N PRO A 8 69.18 34.63 -37.64
CA PRO A 8 68.99 35.94 -37.03
C PRO A 8 67.88 35.92 -35.97
N ALA A 9 68.06 36.74 -34.94
CA ALA A 9 67.09 36.99 -33.86
C ALA A 9 65.81 37.69 -34.38
N PRO A 10 64.65 37.48 -33.73
CA PRO A 10 63.40 38.07 -34.17
C PRO A 10 63.32 39.57 -33.83
N VAL A 11 62.78 40.34 -34.78
CA VAL A 11 62.47 41.77 -34.68
C VAL A 11 61.26 41.98 -33.75
N PRO A 12 61.27 42.99 -32.86
CA PRO A 12 60.10 43.31 -32.04
C PRO A 12 59.03 44.07 -32.87
N SER A 13 57.81 43.57 -32.85
CA SER A 13 56.63 44.25 -33.42
C SER A 13 56.28 45.53 -32.63
N PRO A 14 55.76 46.57 -33.29
CA PRO A 14 55.34 47.81 -32.64
C PRO A 14 54.07 47.60 -31.81
N ALA A 15 54.02 48.25 -30.65
CA ALA A 15 52.89 48.24 -29.73
C ALA A 15 51.62 48.78 -30.39
N ALA A 16 50.56 47.98 -30.41
CA ALA A 16 49.24 48.40 -30.82
C ALA A 16 48.63 49.30 -29.73
N ALA A 17 48.06 50.43 -30.17
CA ALA A 17 47.32 51.35 -29.30
C ALA A 17 46.09 50.65 -28.69
N PRO A 18 45.71 50.99 -27.44
CA PRO A 18 44.53 50.43 -26.81
C PRO A 18 43.26 50.87 -27.56
N PRO A 19 42.29 49.96 -27.81
CA PRO A 19 41.00 50.34 -28.38
C PRO A 19 40.22 51.20 -27.38
N PRO A 20 39.36 52.12 -27.87
CA PRO A 20 38.52 52.94 -27.01
C PRO A 20 37.52 52.08 -26.22
N PRO A 21 37.05 52.55 -25.05
CA PRO A 21 36.12 51.81 -24.21
C PRO A 21 34.78 51.68 -24.94
N ILE A 22 34.37 50.44 -25.20
CA ILE A 22 33.01 50.12 -25.61
C ILE A 22 32.15 50.20 -24.35
N MET A 23 31.33 51.26 -24.23
CA MET A 23 30.21 51.27 -23.28
C MET A 23 29.19 50.24 -23.75
N LEU A 24 29.20 49.06 -23.13
CA LEU A 24 28.13 48.08 -23.25
C LEU A 24 26.95 48.55 -22.39
N MET A 25 25.92 49.11 -23.02
CA MET A 25 24.57 49.12 -22.44
C MET A 25 23.97 47.72 -22.64
N GLN A 26 24.26 46.80 -21.72
CA GLN A 26 23.73 45.43 -21.74
C GLN A 26 23.66 44.88 -20.30
N GLU A 27 22.86 45.52 -19.43
CA GLU A 27 22.63 44.98 -18.07
C GLU A 27 21.14 44.85 -17.68
N ASP A 28 20.19 45.41 -18.45
CA ASP A 28 18.78 45.39 -18.03
C ASP A 28 17.96 44.21 -18.58
N THR A 29 18.31 43.63 -19.73
CA THR A 29 17.55 42.51 -20.32
C THR A 29 17.83 41.16 -19.64
N ASP A 30 19.01 40.98 -19.05
CA ASP A 30 19.40 39.72 -18.41
C ASP A 30 18.75 39.51 -17.04
N ASN A 31 18.39 40.60 -16.35
CA ASN A 31 17.66 40.53 -15.08
C ASN A 31 16.17 40.23 -15.30
N GLU A 32 15.59 40.74 -16.38
CA GLU A 32 14.19 40.45 -16.72
C GLU A 32 14.04 38.97 -17.12
N LEU A 33 14.93 38.44 -17.98
CA LEU A 33 14.92 37.04 -18.36
C LEU A 33 15.19 36.09 -17.18
N LYS A 34 16.11 36.45 -16.28
CA LYS A 34 16.36 35.65 -15.05
C LYS A 34 15.15 35.64 -14.13
N ASN A 35 14.47 36.79 -13.95
CA ASN A 35 13.28 36.86 -13.12
C ASN A 35 12.12 36.08 -13.73
N THR A 36 11.90 36.15 -15.05
CA THR A 36 10.87 35.36 -15.73
C THR A 36 11.15 33.85 -15.63
N LEU A 37 12.39 33.41 -15.86
CA LEU A 37 12.80 32.00 -15.74
C LEU A 37 12.74 31.49 -14.29
N LEU A 38 12.98 32.34 -13.29
CA LEU A 38 12.79 32.00 -11.88
C LEU A 38 11.31 31.79 -11.55
N THR A 39 10.41 32.67 -12.01
CA THR A 39 8.97 32.49 -11.79
C THR A 39 8.39 31.27 -12.49
N GLU A 40 8.79 30.99 -13.74
CA GLU A 40 8.32 29.80 -14.46
C GLU A 40 8.79 28.51 -13.79
N ARG A 41 10.03 28.49 -13.28
CA ARG A 41 10.58 27.33 -12.57
C ARG A 41 9.96 27.13 -11.19
N GLU A 42 9.61 28.21 -10.49
CA GLU A 42 8.84 28.12 -9.24
C GLU A 42 7.41 27.62 -9.47
N ASP A 43 6.78 27.99 -10.57
CA ASP A 43 5.44 27.49 -10.94
C ASP A 43 5.48 26.03 -11.44
N GLU A 44 6.55 25.60 -12.12
CA GLU A 44 6.80 24.20 -12.46
C GLU A 44 7.12 23.33 -11.23
N ASP A 45 7.98 23.81 -10.31
CA ASP A 45 8.25 23.13 -9.04
C ASP A 45 6.99 23.05 -8.18
N ARG A 46 6.13 24.08 -8.22
CA ARG A 46 4.79 24.04 -7.64
C ARG A 46 3.90 23.02 -8.36
N ALA A 47 3.90 22.93 -9.69
CA ALA A 47 3.19 21.91 -10.50
C ALA A 47 3.58 20.47 -10.17
N ILE A 48 4.87 20.24 -9.90
CA ILE A 48 5.40 18.94 -9.49
C ILE A 48 4.99 18.64 -8.04
N LEU A 49 5.02 19.64 -7.15
CA LEU A 49 4.43 19.57 -5.80
C LEU A 49 2.88 19.43 -5.82
N PHE A 50 2.19 19.92 -6.85
CA PHE A 50 0.74 19.84 -7.00
C PHE A 50 0.24 18.41 -7.30
N ASP A 51 1.10 17.49 -7.73
CA ASP A 51 0.78 16.07 -7.96
C ASP A 51 1.21 15.16 -6.79
N LEU A 52 1.94 15.73 -5.83
CA LEU A 52 2.68 15.03 -4.77
C LEU A 52 1.82 14.43 -3.65
N ASP A 53 0.63 15.01 -3.40
CA ASP A 53 -0.22 14.64 -2.26
C ASP A 53 -1.66 14.23 -2.66
N LYS A 54 -1.99 14.24 -3.95
CA LYS A 54 -3.35 13.92 -4.45
C LYS A 54 -3.78 12.46 -4.25
N THR A 55 -2.90 11.58 -3.80
CA THR A 55 -3.07 10.14 -4.01
C THR A 55 -3.53 9.33 -2.81
N HIS A 56 -3.65 9.93 -1.61
CA HIS A 56 -4.07 9.16 -0.44
C HIS A 56 -5.29 9.76 0.21
N ALA A 57 -6.33 8.94 0.26
CA ALA A 57 -7.24 9.06 1.36
C ALA A 57 -6.48 8.80 2.67
N ILE A 58 -6.80 9.55 3.71
CA ILE A 58 -6.34 9.31 5.07
C ILE A 58 -7.54 8.89 5.90
N VAL A 59 -7.29 8.17 6.98
CA VAL A 59 -8.30 7.78 7.95
C VAL A 59 -7.95 8.43 9.28
N ILE A 60 -8.91 9.15 9.83
CA ILE A 60 -8.83 9.70 11.18
C ILE A 60 -9.74 8.87 12.08
N SER A 61 -9.23 8.39 13.20
CA SER A 61 -9.96 7.56 14.16
C SER A 61 -9.65 8.00 15.59
N GLY A 62 -10.55 7.70 16.52
CA GLY A 62 -10.31 7.86 17.95
C GLY A 62 -10.78 9.14 18.62
N PHE A 63 -11.49 10.01 17.90
CA PHE A 63 -12.28 11.04 18.57
C PHE A 63 -13.40 10.39 19.39
N CYS A 64 -13.71 10.98 20.55
CA CYS A 64 -14.78 10.55 21.43
C CYS A 64 -16.15 10.48 20.70
N PRO A 65 -17.11 9.67 21.18
CA PRO A 65 -18.40 9.47 20.50
C PRO A 65 -19.17 10.77 20.20
N GLN A 66 -19.05 11.79 21.07
CA GLN A 66 -19.68 13.10 20.88
C GLN A 66 -19.17 13.85 19.64
N LYS A 67 -17.97 13.51 19.17
CA LYS A 67 -17.32 14.03 17.96
C LYS A 67 -16.94 12.91 16.99
N GLY A 68 -17.73 11.84 16.98
CA GLY A 68 -17.56 10.74 16.03
C GLY A 68 -17.67 11.18 14.56
N ASP A 69 -18.24 12.35 14.29
CA ASP A 69 -18.31 13.00 12.98
C ASP A 69 -16.95 13.48 12.46
N LEU A 70 -15.93 13.59 13.31
CA LEU A 70 -14.55 13.86 12.90
C LEU A 70 -13.78 12.58 12.54
N ASN A 71 -14.28 11.41 12.95
CA ASN A 71 -13.71 10.12 12.55
C ASN A 71 -14.17 9.75 11.12
N GLY A 72 -13.31 9.09 10.36
CA GLY A 72 -13.65 8.52 9.05
C GLY A 72 -12.58 8.75 8.00
N GLU A 73 -12.95 8.50 6.76
CA GLU A 73 -12.07 8.66 5.59
C GLU A 73 -12.12 10.09 5.05
N TYR A 74 -10.94 10.63 4.71
CA TYR A 74 -10.77 11.92 4.06
C TYR A 74 -9.95 11.76 2.78
N GLU A 75 -10.46 12.21 1.65
CA GLU A 75 -9.78 12.22 0.36
C GLU A 75 -9.07 13.55 0.12
N CYS A 76 -7.86 13.52 -0.45
CA CYS A 76 -7.17 14.75 -0.84
C CYS A 76 -8.02 15.53 -1.88
N THR A 77 -8.19 16.83 -1.65
CA THR A 77 -8.83 17.72 -2.61
C THR A 77 -7.80 18.28 -3.59
N LYS A 78 -8.24 19.18 -4.50
CA LYS A 78 -7.33 19.94 -5.36
C LYS A 78 -6.77 21.19 -4.66
N ASP A 79 -7.26 21.51 -3.46
CA ASP A 79 -6.96 22.75 -2.75
C ASP A 79 -5.73 22.60 -1.85
N TRP A 80 -5.02 23.71 -1.66
CA TRP A 80 -3.80 23.78 -0.86
C TRP A 80 -3.85 24.95 0.10
N ILE A 81 -3.43 24.71 1.34
CA ILE A 81 -3.43 25.71 2.41
C ILE A 81 -2.15 25.55 3.21
N GLY A 82 -1.41 26.65 3.37
CA GLY A 82 -0.16 26.63 4.13
C GLY A 82 0.91 25.70 3.53
N SER A 83 0.96 25.59 2.20
CA SER A 83 1.85 24.66 1.46
C SER A 83 1.62 23.19 1.82
N ARG A 84 0.39 22.82 2.17
CA ARG A 84 -0.04 21.45 2.42
C ARG A 84 -1.37 21.16 1.71
N PRO A 85 -1.62 19.89 1.35
CA PRO A 85 -2.88 19.46 0.77
C PRO A 85 -4.03 19.63 1.78
N VAL A 86 -5.20 19.94 1.25
CA VAL A 86 -6.47 19.85 1.99
C VAL A 86 -7.07 18.48 1.74
N TYR A 87 -7.67 17.88 2.78
CA TYR A 87 -8.44 16.64 2.64
C TYR A 87 -9.90 16.87 2.99
N LYS A 88 -10.83 16.32 2.21
CA LYS A 88 -12.27 16.37 2.45
C LYS A 88 -12.76 15.01 2.90
N LYS A 89 -13.57 14.98 3.96
CA LYS A 89 -14.22 13.76 4.44
C LYS A 89 -15.12 13.16 3.35
N VAL A 90 -14.97 11.88 3.04
CA VAL A 90 -15.73 11.17 1.98
C VAL A 90 -17.23 11.24 2.24
N LYS A 91 -17.64 11.09 3.51
CA LYS A 91 -19.03 11.17 3.96
C LYS A 91 -19.18 12.26 5.03
N GLY A 92 -19.33 13.50 4.59
CA GLY A 92 -19.58 14.65 5.46
C GLY A 92 -19.09 15.98 4.88
N ASN A 93 -19.18 17.03 5.69
CA ASN A 93 -18.69 18.38 5.36
C ASN A 93 -17.41 18.75 6.13
N MET A 94 -16.69 17.76 6.64
CA MET A 94 -15.45 17.99 7.39
C MET A 94 -14.25 18.01 6.45
N TYR A 95 -13.28 18.84 6.79
CA TYR A 95 -12.04 19.04 6.07
C TYR A 95 -10.87 18.95 7.06
N LEU A 96 -9.73 18.48 6.57
CA LEU A 96 -8.43 18.55 7.22
C LEU A 96 -7.55 19.52 6.42
N TRP A 97 -6.91 20.48 7.08
CA TRP A 97 -5.99 21.44 6.45
C TRP A 97 -4.84 21.83 7.38
N PHE A 98 -3.86 22.56 6.86
CA PHE A 98 -2.73 23.05 7.64
C PHE A 98 -2.79 24.56 7.88
N LYS A 99 -2.73 24.99 9.14
CA LYS A 99 -2.61 26.40 9.55
C LYS A 99 -1.90 26.49 10.90
N ASN A 100 -0.56 26.60 10.89
CA ASN A 100 0.31 26.55 12.08
C ASN A 100 0.18 25.25 12.89
N GLY A 101 -0.20 24.17 12.22
CA GLY A 101 -0.62 22.89 12.78
C GLY A 101 -1.68 22.26 11.89
N TRP A 102 -2.04 21.01 12.13
CA TRP A 102 -3.09 20.31 11.40
C TRP A 102 -4.45 20.58 12.06
N CYS A 103 -5.42 20.99 11.26
CA CYS A 103 -6.74 21.43 11.69
C CYS A 103 -7.82 20.55 11.06
N VAL A 104 -8.82 20.11 11.84
CA VAL A 104 -10.03 19.44 11.34
C VAL A 104 -11.26 20.26 11.71
N GLY A 105 -12.16 20.47 10.75
CA GLY A 105 -13.39 21.23 10.97
C GLY A 105 -14.24 21.35 9.70
N PRO A 106 -15.35 22.08 9.75
CA PRO A 106 -16.26 22.19 8.61
C PRO A 106 -15.69 23.13 7.54
N LYS A 107 -16.23 23.03 6.32
CA LYS A 107 -15.73 23.76 5.13
C LYS A 107 -15.63 25.27 5.33
N GLU A 108 -16.59 25.87 6.04
CA GLU A 108 -16.65 27.31 6.31
C GLU A 108 -15.46 27.84 7.12
N HIS A 109 -14.73 26.96 7.80
CA HIS A 109 -13.54 27.32 8.58
C HIS A 109 -12.23 27.05 7.85
N LEU A 110 -12.29 26.47 6.64
CA LEU A 110 -11.14 26.04 5.88
C LEU A 110 -10.16 27.22 5.65
N GLY A 111 -8.89 27.03 6.04
CA GLY A 111 -7.85 28.06 5.94
C GLY A 111 -7.72 29.01 7.13
N SER A 112 -8.69 28.98 8.05
CA SER A 112 -8.62 29.70 9.32
C SER A 112 -7.89 28.87 10.40
N SER A 113 -7.56 29.52 11.53
CA SER A 113 -7.13 28.84 12.76
C SER A 113 -8.31 28.36 13.62
N ILE A 114 -9.54 28.65 13.20
CA ILE A 114 -10.75 28.19 13.89
C ILE A 114 -10.99 26.76 13.41
N ALA A 115 -10.73 25.77 14.26
CA ALA A 115 -10.96 24.37 13.95
C ALA A 115 -11.75 23.70 15.07
N MET A 116 -12.42 22.59 14.75
CA MET A 116 -13.06 21.75 15.76
C MET A 116 -12.00 20.93 16.50
N ALA A 117 -10.97 20.47 15.80
CA ALA A 117 -9.81 19.81 16.37
C ALA A 117 -8.50 20.35 15.78
N HIS A 118 -7.44 20.35 16.58
CA HIS A 118 -6.13 20.85 16.21
C HIS A 118 -5.01 19.90 16.68
N ASN A 119 -3.97 19.73 15.88
CA ASN A 119 -2.75 19.00 16.20
C ASN A 119 -1.54 19.88 15.90
N GLU A 120 -0.66 20.09 16.88
CA GLU A 120 0.47 21.03 16.79
C GLU A 120 1.61 20.56 15.89
N PHE A 121 1.55 19.33 15.38
CA PHE A 121 2.58 18.79 14.50
C PHE A 121 2.71 19.58 13.19
N THR A 122 3.93 19.96 12.84
CA THR A 122 4.22 20.80 11.66
C THR A 122 4.74 19.99 10.46
N GLY A 123 5.00 18.70 10.65
CA GLY A 123 5.49 17.81 9.61
C GLY A 123 4.46 17.61 8.49
N ARG A 124 4.97 17.31 7.28
CA ARG A 124 4.16 17.07 6.07
C ARG A 124 3.28 15.82 6.18
N LYS A 125 3.75 14.80 6.91
CA LYS A 125 3.11 13.49 7.03
C LYS A 125 2.42 13.38 8.38
N LEU A 126 1.16 13.84 8.48
CA LEU A 126 0.40 13.90 9.74
C LEU A 126 0.33 12.55 10.48
N TRP A 127 0.35 11.43 9.76
CA TRP A 127 0.35 10.08 10.37
C TRP A 127 1.65 9.71 11.09
N LEU A 128 2.71 10.52 10.97
CA LEU A 128 3.93 10.43 11.79
C LEU A 128 3.86 11.31 13.04
N SER A 129 2.75 12.03 13.25
CA SER A 129 2.57 12.86 14.44
C SER A 129 2.42 11.98 15.68
N GLU A 130 3.25 12.26 16.68
CA GLU A 130 3.08 11.77 18.05
C GLU A 130 2.32 12.77 18.93
N SER A 131 2.05 13.97 18.41
CA SER A 131 1.36 15.03 19.14
C SER A 131 -0.10 14.68 19.37
N GLU A 132 -0.61 15.03 20.55
CA GLU A 132 -2.03 14.85 20.88
C GLU A 132 -2.92 15.78 20.06
N TRP A 133 -4.14 15.32 19.77
CA TRP A 133 -5.17 16.18 19.21
C TRP A 133 -5.86 16.96 20.33
N LYS A 134 -6.14 18.23 20.07
CA LYS A 134 -6.86 19.13 20.98
C LYS A 134 -8.22 19.45 20.35
N LEU A 135 -9.30 19.06 21.03
CA LEU A 135 -10.67 19.19 20.58
C LEU A 135 -11.35 20.37 21.28
N LYS A 136 -12.02 21.24 20.51
CA LYS A 136 -12.75 22.39 21.06
C LYS A 136 -14.24 22.05 21.24
N ILE A 137 -14.70 21.96 22.48
CA ILE A 137 -16.10 21.69 22.84
C ILE A 137 -16.61 22.84 23.71
N GLY A 138 -17.63 23.56 23.27
CA GLY A 138 -18.24 24.62 24.08
C GLY A 138 -17.32 25.78 24.47
N GLY A 139 -16.18 25.96 23.79
CA GLY A 139 -15.16 26.95 24.12
C GLY A 139 -13.98 26.39 24.92
N GLU A 140 -14.15 25.24 25.56
CA GLU A 140 -13.08 24.52 26.25
C GLU A 140 -12.25 23.68 25.29
N VAL A 141 -10.99 23.44 25.65
CA VAL A 141 -10.05 22.60 24.89
C VAL A 141 -9.79 21.32 25.67
N GLN A 142 -10.13 20.19 25.06
CA GLN A 142 -9.93 18.85 25.62
C GLN A 142 -8.84 18.11 24.83
N SER A 143 -7.87 17.49 25.52
CA SER A 143 -6.91 16.59 24.89
C SER A 143 -7.56 15.25 24.52
N GLU A 144 -7.26 14.79 23.31
CA GLU A 144 -7.72 13.53 22.73
C GLU A 144 -6.48 12.68 22.32
N PRO A 145 -5.78 12.05 23.29
CA PRO A 145 -4.53 11.31 23.02
C PRO A 145 -4.74 10.05 22.15
N ASN A 146 -6.00 9.61 22.05
CA ASN A 146 -6.40 8.43 21.33
C ASN A 146 -6.65 8.67 19.84
N VAL A 147 -6.66 9.93 19.38
CA VAL A 147 -6.89 10.27 17.98
C VAL A 147 -5.67 9.95 17.15
N LYS A 148 -5.83 9.05 16.19
CA LYS A 148 -4.78 8.60 15.28
C LYS A 148 -5.13 8.95 13.84
N VAL A 149 -4.11 9.27 13.05
CA VAL A 149 -4.23 9.47 11.60
C VAL A 149 -3.37 8.41 10.92
N ALA A 150 -3.95 7.71 9.96
CA ALA A 150 -3.25 6.72 9.16
C ALA A 150 -3.51 6.96 7.67
N PRO A 151 -2.52 6.75 6.79
CA PRO A 151 -2.80 6.76 5.36
C PRO A 151 -3.64 5.52 5.02
N LYS A 152 -4.61 5.66 4.11
CA LYS A 152 -5.37 4.53 3.58
C LYS A 152 -4.49 3.77 2.59
N LEU A 153 -3.63 2.93 3.13
CA LEU A 153 -2.77 2.04 2.37
C LEU A 153 -3.14 0.61 2.71
N ASP A 154 -3.18 -0.23 1.69
CA ASP A 154 -3.24 -1.66 1.86
C ASP A 154 -1.91 -2.16 2.45
N VAL A 155 -1.90 -3.40 2.93
CA VAL A 155 -0.72 -4.03 3.52
C VAL A 155 -0.37 -5.25 2.73
N LEU A 156 0.91 -5.41 2.42
CA LEU A 156 1.46 -6.64 1.88
C LEU A 156 2.18 -7.37 3.01
N VAL A 157 1.73 -8.59 3.31
CA VAL A 157 2.46 -9.53 4.14
C VAL A 157 3.37 -10.35 3.22
N ILE A 158 4.66 -10.41 3.53
CA ILE A 158 5.66 -11.18 2.78
C ILE A 158 6.57 -11.98 3.71
N GLY A 159 7.17 -13.02 3.16
CA GLY A 159 8.24 -13.80 3.79
C GLY A 159 7.80 -14.83 4.82
N ALA A 160 6.49 -15.04 5.01
CA ALA A 160 5.98 -16.19 5.76
C ALA A 160 6.27 -17.48 4.97
N ASN A 161 6.78 -18.52 5.63
CA ASN A 161 7.20 -19.77 4.98
C ASN A 161 6.44 -21.00 5.50
N GLY A 162 6.54 -22.13 4.80
CA GLY A 162 5.91 -23.40 5.20
C GLY A 162 4.39 -23.30 5.31
N HIS A 163 3.81 -23.86 6.38
CA HIS A 163 2.35 -23.80 6.63
C HIS A 163 1.82 -22.37 6.79
N ASN A 164 2.68 -21.40 7.12
CA ASN A 164 2.29 -19.99 7.27
C ASN A 164 2.38 -19.22 5.95
N ALA A 165 2.79 -19.83 4.84
CA ALA A 165 2.84 -19.16 3.53
C ALA A 165 1.47 -18.62 3.09
N ILE A 166 0.37 -19.17 3.61
CA ILE A 166 -1.00 -18.66 3.41
C ILE A 166 -1.21 -17.24 3.95
N LEU A 167 -0.38 -16.79 4.90
CA LEU A 167 -0.44 -15.44 5.44
C LEU A 167 0.12 -14.39 4.46
N ASN A 168 0.95 -14.79 3.49
CA ASN A 168 1.48 -13.86 2.50
C ASN A 168 0.38 -13.34 1.58
N GLY A 169 0.48 -12.08 1.16
CA GLY A 169 -0.42 -11.47 0.19
C GLY A 169 -0.89 -10.08 0.63
N ARG A 170 -1.76 -9.50 -0.19
CA ARG A 170 -2.33 -8.17 0.01
C ARG A 170 -3.50 -8.25 1.00
N TYR A 171 -3.57 -7.29 1.91
CA TYR A 171 -4.64 -7.07 2.87
C TYR A 171 -5.14 -5.65 2.67
N GLU A 172 -6.45 -5.51 2.52
CA GLU A 172 -7.10 -4.23 2.25
C GLU A 172 -7.63 -3.62 3.54
N LEU A 173 -7.52 -2.31 3.67
CA LEU A 173 -8.06 -1.61 4.83
C LEU A 173 -9.59 -1.75 4.88
N ARG A 174 -10.13 -2.21 6.01
CA ARG A 174 -11.57 -2.44 6.22
C ARG A 174 -12.09 -1.67 7.42
N GLN A 175 -12.72 -0.52 7.14
CA GLN A 175 -13.33 0.30 8.19
C GLN A 175 -14.61 -0.30 8.78
N ASP A 176 -15.37 -1.05 7.96
CA ASP A 176 -16.59 -1.73 8.38
C ASP A 176 -16.33 -2.74 9.50
N LEU A 177 -15.15 -3.36 9.51
CA LEU A 177 -14.75 -4.31 10.56
C LEU A 177 -14.43 -3.65 11.91
N LEU A 178 -14.16 -2.34 11.93
CA LEU A 178 -13.93 -1.59 13.18
C LEU A 178 -15.21 -1.47 14.01
N LEU A 179 -16.38 -1.57 13.37
CA LEU A 179 -17.69 -1.42 14.00
C LEU A 179 -18.21 -2.74 14.59
N LEU A 180 -17.50 -3.85 14.42
CA LEU A 180 -17.91 -5.14 14.97
C LEU A 180 -17.90 -5.10 16.51
N PRO A 181 -18.95 -5.58 17.21
CA PRO A 181 -19.05 -5.51 18.67
C PRO A 181 -17.84 -6.09 19.43
N ALA A 182 -17.22 -7.14 18.87
CA ALA A 182 -16.02 -7.75 19.44
C ALA A 182 -14.81 -6.80 19.42
N PHE A 183 -14.65 -6.03 18.35
CA PHE A 183 -13.57 -5.04 18.22
C PHE A 183 -13.93 -3.74 18.94
N ALA A 184 -15.21 -3.37 18.93
CA ALA A 184 -15.81 -2.18 19.55
C ALA A 184 -15.76 -2.17 21.10
N ARG A 185 -15.16 -3.18 21.73
CA ARG A 185 -14.90 -3.21 23.17
C ARG A 185 -13.40 -3.24 23.50
N SER A 186 -12.56 -3.37 22.49
CA SER A 186 -11.11 -3.41 22.68
C SER A 186 -10.58 -2.00 22.95
N LYS A 187 -9.53 -1.89 23.78
CA LYS A 187 -8.78 -0.63 23.92
C LYS A 187 -8.06 -0.19 22.64
N TYR A 188 -8.14 -0.99 21.58
CA TYR A 188 -7.50 -0.80 20.27
C TYR A 188 -8.50 -0.48 19.16
N MET A 189 -9.75 -0.14 19.48
CA MET A 189 -10.80 0.23 18.52
C MET A 189 -10.40 1.23 17.45
N ASN A 190 -9.42 2.09 17.74
CA ASN A 190 -8.98 3.15 16.83
C ASN A 190 -7.86 2.70 15.88
N ARG A 191 -7.37 1.46 16.00
CA ARG A 191 -6.34 0.90 15.11
C ARG A 191 -6.99 0.35 13.84
N PRO A 192 -6.36 0.53 12.68
CA PRO A 192 -6.90 0.00 11.43
C PRO A 192 -6.94 -1.54 11.45
N VAL A 193 -7.95 -2.10 10.79
CA VAL A 193 -8.08 -3.54 10.52
C VAL A 193 -7.94 -3.76 9.03
N TYR A 194 -7.17 -4.77 8.64
CA TYR A 194 -6.97 -5.13 7.24
C TYR A 194 -7.49 -6.53 6.98
N LYS A 195 -8.09 -6.77 5.81
CA LYS A 195 -8.61 -8.08 5.41
C LYS A 195 -8.01 -8.52 4.09
N LYS A 196 -7.56 -9.77 4.03
CA LYS A 196 -7.06 -10.36 2.79
C LYS A 196 -8.23 -10.64 1.84
N PRO A 197 -8.25 -10.14 0.60
CA PRO A 197 -9.31 -10.45 -0.36
C PRO A 197 -9.48 -11.96 -0.55
N ASN A 198 -10.73 -12.41 -0.67
CA ASN A 198 -11.10 -13.81 -0.87
C ASN A 198 -10.52 -14.79 0.17
N SER A 199 -10.22 -14.30 1.37
CA SER A 199 -9.62 -15.08 2.45
C SER A 199 -10.21 -14.65 3.80
N PRO A 200 -10.33 -15.57 4.77
CA PRO A 200 -10.81 -15.24 6.12
C PRO A 200 -9.74 -14.53 6.96
N HIS A 201 -8.54 -14.32 6.43
CA HIS A 201 -7.44 -13.74 7.20
C HIS A 201 -7.54 -12.22 7.33
N CYS A 202 -7.31 -11.73 8.54
CA CYS A 202 -7.25 -10.32 8.88
C CYS A 202 -5.95 -9.96 9.60
N ILE A 203 -5.61 -8.67 9.60
CA ILE A 203 -4.58 -8.05 10.43
C ILE A 203 -5.25 -7.06 11.37
N TRP A 204 -4.97 -7.17 12.67
CA TRP A 204 -5.52 -6.28 13.70
C TRP A 204 -4.52 -6.04 14.83
N CYS A 205 -4.73 -4.98 15.61
CA CYS A 205 -3.97 -4.74 16.82
C CYS A 205 -4.75 -5.27 18.04
N CYS A 206 -4.09 -5.98 18.95
CA CYS A 206 -4.64 -6.38 20.24
C CYS A 206 -3.59 -6.27 21.35
N ASP A 207 -3.86 -6.82 22.53
CA ASP A 207 -2.96 -6.82 23.69
C ASP A 207 -1.60 -7.50 23.44
N LEU A 208 -1.49 -8.34 22.40
CA LEU A 208 -0.23 -8.93 22.00
C LEU A 208 0.62 -7.99 21.14
N GLY A 209 0.02 -6.95 20.53
CA GLY A 209 0.59 -6.15 19.46
C GLY A 209 -0.18 -6.37 18.15
N TRP A 210 0.50 -6.28 17.01
CA TRP A 210 -0.12 -6.56 15.71
C TRP A 210 -0.22 -8.07 15.47
N CYS A 211 -1.40 -8.53 15.07
CA CYS A 211 -1.76 -9.93 14.88
C CYS A 211 -2.24 -10.20 13.45
N ILE A 212 -1.97 -11.40 12.93
CA ILE A 212 -2.54 -11.95 11.70
C ILE A 212 -3.26 -13.24 12.03
N GLY A 213 -4.55 -13.34 11.74
CA GLY A 213 -5.39 -14.50 12.08
C GLY A 213 -6.73 -14.49 11.36
N LEU A 214 -7.70 -15.26 11.86
CA LEU A 214 -9.02 -15.32 11.23
C LEU A 214 -9.89 -14.12 11.60
N GLU A 215 -10.80 -13.73 10.71
CA GLU A 215 -11.79 -12.67 10.90
C GLU A 215 -12.69 -12.95 12.12
N THR A 216 -12.99 -14.22 12.39
CA THR A 216 -13.76 -14.65 13.57
C THR A 216 -13.04 -14.41 14.89
N ASP A 217 -11.72 -14.22 14.86
CA ASP A 217 -10.87 -13.98 16.03
C ASP A 217 -10.51 -12.50 16.22
N LEU A 218 -11.07 -11.60 15.41
CA LEU A 218 -10.80 -10.16 15.48
C LEU A 218 -10.95 -9.59 16.90
N GLY A 219 -9.93 -8.85 17.33
CA GLY A 219 -9.86 -8.25 18.67
C GLY A 219 -9.42 -9.21 19.77
N SER A 220 -9.31 -10.51 19.48
CA SER A 220 -8.78 -11.51 20.41
C SER A 220 -7.25 -11.66 20.31
N LYS A 221 -6.69 -12.49 21.20
CA LYS A 221 -5.28 -12.93 21.17
C LYS A 221 -5.06 -14.18 20.30
N LYS A 222 -6.13 -14.78 19.76
CA LYS A 222 -6.03 -15.97 18.89
C LYS A 222 -5.62 -15.53 17.49
N CYS A 223 -4.42 -15.91 17.08
CA CYS A 223 -3.86 -15.54 15.79
C CYS A 223 -2.79 -16.54 15.34
N TYR A 224 -2.41 -16.50 14.07
CA TYR A 224 -1.35 -17.33 13.49
C TYR A 224 0.02 -16.65 13.52
N ALA A 225 0.05 -15.33 13.48
CA ALA A 225 1.26 -14.53 13.63
C ALA A 225 1.00 -13.32 14.54
N ALA A 226 1.99 -12.91 15.31
CA ALA A 226 1.93 -11.73 16.17
C ALA A 226 3.30 -11.06 16.29
N SER A 227 3.32 -9.74 16.37
CA SER A 227 4.45 -8.94 16.85
C SER A 227 4.10 -8.42 18.25
N ASP A 228 5.11 -8.26 19.12
CA ASP A 228 5.00 -7.67 20.45
C ASP A 228 4.97 -6.13 20.46
N GLU A 229 5.08 -5.51 19.29
CA GLU A 229 5.13 -4.05 19.15
C GLU A 229 3.76 -3.45 18.83
N MET A 230 3.47 -2.30 19.45
CA MET A 230 2.19 -1.59 19.39
C MET A 230 2.21 -0.42 18.39
N GLY A 231 2.90 -0.59 17.26
CA GLY A 231 3.04 0.43 16.21
C GLY A 231 1.69 1.00 15.75
N MET A 232 1.69 2.22 15.19
CA MET A 232 0.45 2.89 14.76
C MET A 232 -0.31 2.11 13.68
N ILE A 233 0.46 1.48 12.79
CA ILE A 233 0.07 0.72 11.62
C ILE A 233 1.03 -0.48 11.52
N PRO A 234 0.62 -1.61 10.92
CA PRO A 234 1.35 -2.85 11.09
C PRO A 234 2.71 -2.90 10.38
N TRP A 235 2.94 -2.03 9.40
CA TRP A 235 4.22 -1.96 8.67
C TRP A 235 5.25 -1.01 9.30
N LEU A 236 4.90 -0.34 10.41
CA LEU A 236 5.86 0.41 11.25
C LEU A 236 6.37 -0.44 12.42
N VAL A 237 6.08 -1.74 12.39
CA VAL A 237 6.54 -2.70 13.40
C VAL A 237 7.93 -3.16 12.98
N ASP A 238 8.91 -2.83 13.81
CA ASP A 238 10.31 -3.21 13.61
C ASP A 238 10.65 -4.52 14.34
N SER A 239 9.83 -4.91 15.33
CA SER A 239 10.03 -6.15 16.07
C SER A 239 9.87 -7.42 15.22
N THR A 240 10.55 -8.49 15.64
CA THR A 240 10.47 -9.78 14.96
C THR A 240 9.09 -10.39 15.16
N TRP A 241 8.43 -10.74 14.06
CA TRP A 241 7.16 -11.45 14.10
C TRP A 241 7.36 -12.86 14.64
N LYS A 242 6.43 -13.30 15.48
CA LYS A 242 6.32 -14.68 15.96
C LYS A 242 5.19 -15.34 15.20
N VAL A 243 5.35 -16.62 14.88
CA VAL A 243 4.33 -17.44 14.21
C VAL A 243 4.04 -18.69 15.01
N VAL A 244 2.79 -19.13 14.96
CA VAL A 244 2.40 -20.44 15.45
C VAL A 244 2.94 -21.49 14.47
N ARG A 245 3.78 -22.40 14.95
CA ARG A 245 4.24 -23.55 14.16
C ARG A 245 3.43 -24.80 14.50
N ALA A 246 3.11 -25.58 13.46
CA ALA A 246 2.47 -26.88 13.63
C ALA A 246 3.43 -27.85 14.33
N GLY A 247 2.90 -28.57 15.32
CA GLY A 247 3.59 -29.59 16.10
C GLY A 247 2.57 -30.29 17.00
N ASN A 248 3.01 -31.29 17.79
CA ASN A 248 2.11 -31.99 18.73
C ASN A 248 1.45 -31.03 19.73
N GLN A 249 2.11 -29.92 20.03
CA GLN A 249 1.52 -28.75 20.69
C GLN A 249 1.95 -27.51 19.89
N PRO A 250 1.00 -26.67 19.42
CA PRO A 250 1.32 -25.43 18.74
C PRO A 250 2.17 -24.53 19.65
N PHE A 251 3.28 -24.02 19.14
CA PHE A 251 4.16 -23.11 19.87
C PHE A 251 4.52 -21.89 19.02
N TRP A 252 4.82 -20.79 19.69
CA TRP A 252 5.28 -19.55 19.06
C TRP A 252 6.77 -19.66 18.76
N ALA A 253 7.14 -19.40 17.52
CA ALA A 253 8.54 -19.31 17.09
C ALA A 253 8.76 -17.99 16.38
N GLU A 254 9.95 -17.40 16.54
CA GLU A 254 10.34 -16.23 15.75
C GLU A 254 10.41 -16.59 14.25
N ASP A 255 9.90 -15.68 13.44
CA ASP A 255 9.97 -15.73 11.98
C ASP A 255 10.40 -14.34 11.48
N PRO A 256 11.72 -14.07 11.40
CA PRO A 256 12.23 -12.80 10.89
C PRO A 256 11.94 -12.60 9.39
N GLY A 257 11.47 -13.65 8.71
CA GLY A 257 11.02 -13.60 7.33
C GLY A 257 9.74 -12.77 7.17
N ILE A 258 8.83 -12.80 8.16
CA ILE A 258 7.59 -12.03 8.06
C ILE A 258 7.87 -10.54 8.18
N LYS A 259 7.48 -9.82 7.12
CA LYS A 259 7.46 -8.35 7.11
C LYS A 259 6.14 -7.87 6.52
N LEU A 260 5.65 -6.79 7.10
CA LEU A 260 4.48 -6.09 6.60
C LEU A 260 4.98 -4.81 5.96
N VAL A 261 4.66 -4.63 4.69
CA VAL A 261 5.02 -3.43 3.93
C VAL A 261 3.75 -2.80 3.40
N PRO A 262 3.64 -1.47 3.37
CA PRO A 262 2.50 -0.83 2.74
C PRO A 262 2.43 -1.22 1.26
N TYR A 263 1.30 -1.77 0.85
CA TYR A 263 1.02 -2.14 -0.53
C TYR A 263 0.53 -0.91 -1.27
N SER A 264 1.39 -0.39 -2.14
CA SER A 264 1.08 0.76 -2.97
C SER A 264 1.89 0.64 -4.24
N ASP A 265 1.32 1.02 -5.38
CA ASP A 265 2.15 1.46 -6.50
C ASP A 265 2.81 2.79 -6.08
N ILE A 266 3.81 3.28 -6.79
CA ILE A 266 4.50 4.51 -6.42
C ILE A 266 4.75 5.40 -7.63
N ARG A 267 4.84 6.70 -7.41
CA ARG A 267 5.29 7.66 -8.40
C ARG A 267 6.62 8.26 -7.98
N VAL A 268 7.58 8.26 -8.90
CA VAL A 268 8.82 9.03 -8.77
C VAL A 268 8.63 10.33 -9.50
N ILE A 269 8.96 11.45 -8.86
CA ILE A 269 8.99 12.76 -9.50
C ILE A 269 10.23 13.56 -9.08
N GLY A 270 10.48 14.68 -9.76
CA GLY A 270 11.58 15.60 -9.45
C GLY A 270 12.95 15.18 -9.97
N CYS A 271 13.08 14.03 -10.65
CA CYS A 271 14.33 13.70 -11.35
C CYS A 271 14.49 14.68 -12.52
N SER A 272 15.66 15.30 -12.65
CA SER A 272 15.94 16.28 -13.69
C SER A 272 17.07 15.80 -14.63
N GLY A 273 17.34 16.57 -15.70
CA GLY A 273 18.46 16.32 -16.61
C GLY A 273 18.43 14.93 -17.27
N PRO A 274 19.58 14.23 -17.39
CA PRO A 274 19.65 12.88 -17.97
C PRO A 274 18.81 11.82 -17.23
N GLN A 275 18.43 12.09 -15.97
CA GLN A 275 17.60 11.21 -15.14
C GLN A 275 16.11 11.54 -15.21
N SER A 276 15.69 12.56 -15.97
CA SER A 276 14.27 12.92 -16.15
C SER A 276 13.39 11.75 -16.59
N GLY A 277 13.94 10.81 -17.37
CA GLY A 277 13.25 9.59 -17.79
C GLY A 277 12.94 8.61 -16.64
N TRP A 278 13.27 8.93 -15.39
CA TRP A 278 13.08 8.07 -14.22
C TRP A 278 11.82 8.47 -13.45
N ASN A 279 11.29 9.65 -13.73
CA ASN A 279 9.97 10.07 -13.27
C ASN A 279 8.89 9.16 -13.88
N GLY A 280 7.80 8.97 -13.14
CA GLY A 280 6.61 8.24 -13.59
C GLY A 280 6.11 7.20 -12.59
N GLU A 281 5.14 6.41 -13.04
CA GLU A 281 4.47 5.37 -12.25
C GLU A 281 5.30 4.09 -12.21
N TYR A 282 5.43 3.50 -11.02
CA TYR A 282 6.05 2.22 -10.77
C TYR A 282 5.09 1.30 -10.04
N ILE A 283 4.96 0.08 -10.55
CA ILE A 283 4.08 -0.95 -10.04
C ILE A 283 4.87 -1.85 -9.12
N LEU A 284 4.30 -2.19 -7.97
CA LEU A 284 4.88 -3.14 -7.03
C LEU A 284 4.94 -4.54 -7.67
N ARG A 285 6.14 -5.12 -7.80
CA ARG A 285 6.39 -6.45 -8.37
C ARG A 285 6.50 -7.52 -7.29
N GLN A 286 5.41 -8.26 -7.07
CA GLN A 286 5.38 -9.35 -6.09
C GLN A 286 6.15 -10.60 -6.54
N ASP A 287 6.16 -10.87 -7.85
CA ASP A 287 6.85 -12.01 -8.45
C ASP A 287 8.37 -11.95 -8.25
N VAL A 288 8.91 -10.73 -8.22
CA VAL A 288 10.34 -10.46 -8.07
C VAL A 288 10.84 -10.74 -6.66
N LEU A 289 9.97 -10.71 -5.64
CA LEU A 289 10.34 -11.05 -4.26
C LEU A 289 10.76 -12.52 -4.09
N LYS A 290 10.43 -13.38 -5.05
CA LYS A 290 10.84 -14.80 -5.06
C LYS A 290 12.23 -15.04 -5.65
N LEU A 291 12.90 -14.02 -6.20
CA LEU A 291 14.19 -14.22 -6.85
C LEU A 291 15.31 -14.51 -5.81
N PRO A 292 16.28 -15.39 -6.12
CA PRO A 292 17.40 -15.74 -5.22
C PRO A 292 18.26 -14.56 -4.77
N TYR A 293 18.24 -13.45 -5.50
CA TYR A 293 18.94 -12.25 -5.04
C TYR A 293 18.34 -11.72 -3.73
N PHE A 294 17.01 -11.75 -3.59
CA PHE A 294 16.30 -11.35 -2.37
C PHE A 294 16.39 -12.43 -1.28
N SER A 295 17.15 -13.52 -1.50
CA SER A 295 17.40 -14.55 -0.50
C SER A 295 18.71 -14.36 0.29
N LYS A 296 19.43 -13.23 0.14
CA LYS A 296 20.64 -12.88 0.93
C LYS A 296 20.35 -11.94 2.11
N THR A 297 20.71 -12.40 3.32
CA THR A 297 20.19 -12.04 4.66
C THR A 297 20.08 -10.56 5.07
N LYS A 298 20.80 -9.63 4.44
CA LYS A 298 20.78 -8.20 4.83
C LYS A 298 19.72 -7.34 4.09
N TYR A 299 19.25 -7.78 2.92
CA TYR A 299 18.40 -6.95 2.04
C TYR A 299 17.04 -7.59 1.74
N HIS A 300 16.68 -8.63 2.48
CA HIS A 300 15.41 -9.34 2.32
C HIS A 300 14.21 -8.44 2.59
N ASN A 301 13.10 -8.84 1.97
CA ASN A 301 11.76 -8.37 2.33
C ASN A 301 11.53 -6.86 2.16
N ARG A 302 12.31 -6.21 1.30
CA ARG A 302 12.01 -4.86 0.80
C ARG A 302 11.29 -4.98 -0.54
N PRO A 303 10.22 -4.21 -0.77
CA PRO A 303 9.48 -4.26 -2.02
C PRO A 303 10.34 -3.81 -3.20
N VAL A 304 10.04 -4.37 -4.37
CA VAL A 304 10.61 -3.95 -5.64
C VAL A 304 9.51 -3.35 -6.49
N TYR A 305 9.80 -2.19 -7.07
CA TYR A 305 8.87 -1.50 -7.95
C TYR A 305 9.43 -1.50 -9.37
N GLN A 306 8.58 -1.69 -10.37
CA GLN A 306 8.96 -1.60 -11.77
C GLN A 306 8.15 -0.54 -12.48
N LYS A 307 8.84 0.30 -13.24
CA LYS A 307 8.22 1.38 -13.98
C LYS A 307 7.24 0.83 -15.01
N LYS A 308 6.06 1.41 -15.09
CA LYS A 308 5.06 1.05 -16.08
C LYS A 308 5.59 1.33 -17.49
N GLY A 309 5.61 0.30 -18.34
CA GLY A 309 6.05 0.42 -19.74
C GLY A 309 7.56 0.53 -19.97
N ASN A 310 8.42 0.32 -18.96
CA ASN A 310 9.88 0.38 -19.12
C ASN A 310 10.63 -0.63 -18.22
N SER A 311 11.86 -0.96 -18.57
CA SER A 311 12.78 -1.80 -17.78
C SER A 311 13.52 -1.00 -16.70
N GLN A 312 12.83 -0.08 -16.02
CA GLN A 312 13.35 0.64 -14.86
C GLN A 312 12.76 0.08 -13.59
N CYS A 313 13.56 -0.02 -12.53
CA CYS A 313 13.12 -0.54 -11.24
C CYS A 313 13.59 0.34 -10.08
N ILE A 314 12.88 0.20 -8.95
CA ILE A 314 13.31 0.66 -7.64
C ILE A 314 13.52 -0.56 -6.77
N TRP A 315 14.69 -0.66 -6.12
CA TRP A 315 15.05 -1.77 -5.25
C TRP A 315 15.87 -1.29 -4.06
N PHE A 316 15.96 -2.11 -3.03
CA PHE A 316 16.85 -1.88 -1.90
C PHE A 316 18.11 -2.75 -2.03
N CYS A 317 19.29 -2.18 -1.77
CA CYS A 317 20.56 -2.90 -1.76
C CYS A 317 21.54 -2.29 -0.74
N GLU A 318 22.83 -2.60 -0.85
CA GLU A 318 23.88 -2.08 0.05
C GLU A 318 23.98 -0.55 0.09
N LEU A 319 23.65 0.14 -0.99
CA LEU A 319 23.63 1.60 -1.04
C LEU A 319 22.37 2.22 -0.41
N GLY A 320 21.38 1.41 -0.01
CA GLY A 320 20.03 1.83 0.36
C GLY A 320 19.04 1.68 -0.80
N TRP A 321 18.04 2.56 -0.87
CA TRP A 321 17.08 2.60 -1.97
C TRP A 321 17.73 3.08 -3.27
N CYS A 322 17.53 2.36 -4.35
CA CYS A 322 18.14 2.61 -5.65
C CYS A 322 17.08 2.66 -6.75
N ILE A 323 17.25 3.55 -7.72
CA ILE A 323 16.49 3.59 -8.97
C ILE A 323 17.46 3.32 -10.12
N GLY A 324 17.07 2.46 -11.07
CA GLY A 324 17.94 2.15 -12.19
C GLY A 324 17.32 1.15 -13.16
N ARG A 325 18.16 0.46 -13.93
CA ARG A 325 17.70 -0.50 -14.93
C ARG A 325 17.39 -1.84 -14.28
N GLU A 326 16.42 -2.56 -14.82
CA GLU A 326 15.96 -3.85 -14.32
C GLU A 326 17.07 -4.90 -14.29
N LYS A 327 17.97 -4.89 -15.28
CA LYS A 327 19.14 -5.81 -15.32
C LYS A 327 20.14 -5.57 -14.19
N ASP A 328 20.15 -4.37 -13.60
CA ASP A 328 21.04 -3.98 -12.53
C ASP A 328 20.37 -4.13 -11.15
N LYS A 329 19.13 -4.61 -11.11
CA LYS A 329 18.34 -4.84 -9.89
C LYS A 329 19.12 -5.72 -8.91
N GLY A 330 19.21 -5.25 -7.68
CA GLY A 330 19.96 -5.92 -6.62
C GLY A 330 21.46 -5.64 -6.64
N THR A 331 21.95 -4.83 -7.56
CA THR A 331 23.34 -4.37 -7.51
C THR A 331 23.40 -2.94 -6.98
N THR A 332 24.60 -2.46 -6.71
CA THR A 332 24.88 -1.05 -6.40
C THR A 332 24.97 -0.19 -7.66
N LYS A 333 24.77 -0.76 -8.86
CA LYS A 333 24.76 -0.02 -10.13
C LYS A 333 23.38 0.61 -10.33
N CYS A 334 23.27 1.86 -9.92
CA CYS A 334 22.09 2.68 -10.11
C CYS A 334 22.53 4.08 -10.60
N GLY A 335 21.58 4.98 -10.78
CA GLY A 335 21.86 6.38 -11.15
C GLY A 335 21.11 7.39 -10.27
N VAL A 336 20.28 6.90 -9.36
CA VAL A 336 19.64 7.63 -8.27
C VAL A 336 19.62 6.70 -7.07
N TYR A 337 19.99 7.20 -5.90
CA TYR A 337 19.94 6.43 -4.67
C TYR A 337 19.65 7.28 -3.44
N ASN A 338 19.25 6.60 -2.37
CA ASN A 338 19.01 7.16 -1.05
C ASN A 338 19.56 6.18 0.00
N GLN A 339 20.38 6.67 0.93
CA GLN A 339 21.04 5.82 1.94
C GLN A 339 20.17 5.48 3.14
N ASP A 340 18.95 5.99 3.17
CA ASP A 340 17.97 5.71 4.19
C ASP A 340 17.56 4.23 4.16
N ASP A 341 17.46 3.61 5.34
CA ASP A 341 17.16 2.20 5.53
C ASP A 341 15.66 1.92 5.73
N SER A 342 14.80 2.91 5.51
CA SER A 342 13.35 2.81 5.58
C SER A 342 12.78 1.57 4.89
N THR A 343 11.64 1.12 5.41
CA THR A 343 10.91 -0.06 4.93
C THR A 343 10.41 0.05 3.50
N VAL A 344 10.16 1.28 3.03
CA VAL A 344 9.69 1.62 1.70
C VAL A 344 10.27 2.96 1.25
N PRO A 345 10.47 3.17 -0.07
CA PRO A 345 11.29 4.27 -0.55
C PRO A 345 10.70 5.67 -0.29
N TRP A 346 9.37 5.80 -0.18
CA TRP A 346 8.73 7.10 0.13
C TRP A 346 8.81 7.49 1.60
N LEU A 347 9.24 6.58 2.49
CA LEU A 347 9.51 6.91 3.90
C LEU A 347 10.92 7.42 4.12
N ALA A 348 11.79 7.37 3.10
CA ALA A 348 13.16 7.85 3.20
C ALA A 348 13.19 9.34 3.61
N GLY A 349 13.87 9.63 4.72
CA GLY A 349 14.07 10.98 5.25
C GLY A 349 15.36 11.64 4.77
N SER A 350 16.35 10.85 4.36
CA SER A 350 17.58 11.37 3.76
C SER A 350 17.33 11.96 2.36
N PRO A 351 18.09 12.98 1.92
CA PRO A 351 18.00 13.47 0.54
C PRO A 351 18.43 12.40 -0.47
N TRP A 352 17.71 12.32 -1.59
CA TRP A 352 18.11 11.50 -2.73
C TRP A 352 19.36 12.08 -3.39
N LYS A 353 20.12 11.22 -4.07
CA LYS A 353 21.33 11.58 -4.80
C LYS A 353 21.26 11.08 -6.24
N VAL A 354 21.71 11.89 -7.19
CA VAL A 354 21.74 11.59 -8.63
C VAL A 354 23.19 11.57 -9.15
N VAL A 355 23.45 10.80 -10.20
CA VAL A 355 24.74 10.88 -10.91
C VAL A 355 24.74 12.07 -11.87
N ASP A 356 25.53 13.09 -11.57
CA ASP A 356 25.78 14.22 -12.46
C ASP A 356 27.28 14.35 -12.75
N GLY A 357 27.66 14.35 -14.03
CA GLY A 357 29.08 14.40 -14.44
C GLY A 357 29.95 13.27 -13.84
N GLY A 358 29.36 12.11 -13.53
CA GLY A 358 30.06 10.99 -12.89
C GLY A 358 30.23 11.13 -11.36
N LYS A 359 29.65 12.17 -10.75
CA LYS A 359 29.65 12.38 -9.29
C LYS A 359 28.24 12.27 -8.73
N TRP A 360 28.14 11.83 -7.48
CA TRP A 360 26.86 11.81 -6.77
C TRP A 360 26.57 13.18 -6.16
N VAL A 361 25.50 13.81 -6.61
CA VAL A 361 25.04 15.12 -6.12
C VAL A 361 23.71 14.93 -5.40
N LYS A 362 23.51 15.64 -4.27
CA LYS A 362 22.22 15.63 -3.56
C LYS A 362 21.18 16.36 -4.42
N ASP A 363 20.02 15.74 -4.58
CA ASP A 363 18.87 16.33 -5.26
C ASP A 363 17.67 16.35 -4.30
N PRO A 364 17.34 17.52 -3.71
CA PRO A 364 16.22 17.64 -2.78
C PRO A 364 14.85 17.64 -3.49
N HIS A 365 14.81 17.72 -4.82
CA HIS A 365 13.56 17.77 -5.57
C HIS A 365 12.99 16.37 -5.81
N ILE A 366 13.84 15.34 -5.80
CA ILE A 366 13.38 13.96 -5.98
C ILE A 366 12.52 13.54 -4.80
N THR A 367 11.28 13.17 -5.11
CA THR A 367 10.34 12.63 -4.15
C THR A 367 9.70 11.36 -4.69
N ILE A 368 9.51 10.39 -3.79
CA ILE A 368 8.77 9.17 -4.08
C ILE A 368 7.49 9.20 -3.27
N ILE A 369 6.39 8.89 -3.93
CA ILE A 369 5.05 9.01 -3.39
C ILE A 369 4.37 7.68 -3.57
N PRO A 370 3.65 7.17 -2.57
CA PRO A 370 2.72 6.09 -2.85
C PRO A 370 1.61 6.55 -3.81
N GLU A 371 1.14 5.68 -4.68
CA GLU A 371 -0.10 5.84 -5.42
C GLU A 371 -1.11 4.88 -4.80
N GLY A 372 -2.07 5.42 -4.05
CA GLY A 372 -3.27 4.68 -3.73
C GLY A 372 -3.93 4.22 -5.03
N ARG A 373 -4.19 2.91 -5.19
CA ARG A 373 -4.96 2.38 -6.32
C ARG A 373 -6.43 2.81 -6.19
N ALA A 374 -6.72 4.08 -6.38
CA ALA A 374 -8.08 4.58 -6.34
C ALA A 374 -8.91 4.14 -7.57
N LYS A 375 -8.30 3.56 -8.62
CA LYS A 375 -9.02 3.33 -9.91
C LYS A 375 -8.70 2.07 -10.72
N ASN A 376 -7.63 1.32 -10.42
CA ASN A 376 -7.17 0.24 -11.33
C ASN A 376 -7.49 -1.19 -10.86
N ALA A 377 -7.99 -1.39 -9.63
CA ALA A 377 -8.33 -2.73 -9.14
C ALA A 377 -9.57 -3.30 -9.86
N GLU A 378 -10.61 -2.47 -10.09
CA GLU A 378 -11.82 -2.88 -10.81
C GLU A 378 -11.52 -3.34 -12.26
N GLN A 379 -10.54 -2.75 -12.93
CA GLN A 379 -10.17 -3.14 -14.30
C GLN A 379 -9.34 -4.44 -14.35
N PHE A 380 -8.54 -4.71 -13.33
CA PHE A 380 -7.69 -5.91 -13.30
C PHE A 380 -8.44 -7.14 -12.80
N GLU A 381 -9.45 -6.97 -11.93
CA GLU A 381 -10.40 -8.04 -11.59
C GLU A 381 -11.34 -8.34 -12.77
N ALA A 382 -11.85 -7.32 -13.47
CA ALA A 382 -12.67 -7.53 -14.68
C ALA A 382 -11.91 -8.22 -15.85
N GLN A 383 -10.58 -8.17 -15.87
CA GLN A 383 -9.75 -8.89 -16.85
C GLN A 383 -9.37 -10.31 -16.42
N ASN A 384 -9.43 -10.64 -15.12
CA ASN A 384 -9.09 -11.97 -14.60
C ASN A 384 -10.31 -12.80 -14.18
N ASP A 385 -11.51 -12.19 -14.13
CA ASP A 385 -12.76 -12.93 -14.20
C ASP A 385 -12.87 -13.57 -15.59
N VAL A 386 -12.52 -14.85 -15.65
CA VAL A 386 -12.93 -15.78 -16.70
C VAL A 386 -14.38 -15.47 -17.04
N LYS A 387 -14.67 -15.18 -18.32
CA LYS A 387 -16.02 -15.02 -18.88
C LYS A 387 -16.96 -16.12 -18.37
N ILE A 388 -17.61 -15.90 -17.24
CA ILE A 388 -18.87 -16.53 -16.91
C ILE A 388 -19.86 -15.74 -17.74
N ASP A 389 -20.28 -16.36 -18.84
CA ASP A 389 -21.17 -15.83 -19.84
C ASP A 389 -22.36 -15.10 -19.18
N SER A 390 -22.39 -13.77 -19.29
CA SER A 390 -23.44 -12.91 -18.73
C SER A 390 -24.82 -13.20 -19.33
N SER A 391 -24.88 -14.00 -20.39
CA SER A 391 -26.09 -14.64 -20.93
C SER A 391 -26.74 -15.63 -19.95
N ARG A 392 -25.96 -16.25 -19.05
CA ARG A 392 -26.47 -17.23 -18.07
C ARG A 392 -27.11 -16.59 -16.83
N LEU A 393 -26.62 -15.43 -16.40
CA LEU A 393 -27.20 -14.68 -15.27
C LEU A 393 -28.58 -14.08 -15.61
N THR A 394 -28.78 -13.68 -16.86
CA THR A 394 -30.08 -13.18 -17.35
C THR A 394 -31.16 -14.27 -17.47
N LEU A 395 -30.78 -15.55 -17.53
CA LEU A 395 -31.70 -16.68 -17.41
C LEU A 395 -32.12 -16.92 -15.95
N MET A 396 -31.21 -16.73 -14.99
CA MET A 396 -31.50 -16.91 -13.56
C MET A 396 -32.51 -15.89 -13.02
N GLU A 397 -32.46 -14.64 -13.47
CA GLU A 397 -33.40 -13.59 -13.03
C GLU A 397 -34.81 -13.73 -13.64
N ARG A 398 -34.97 -14.47 -14.74
CA ARG A 398 -36.29 -14.67 -15.38
C ARG A 398 -37.11 -15.80 -14.74
N ASP A 399 -36.48 -16.78 -14.10
CA ASP A 399 -37.15 -18.00 -13.60
C ASP A 399 -37.40 -18.05 -12.09
N GLU A 400 -36.88 -17.08 -11.31
CA GLU A 400 -37.27 -16.90 -9.89
C GLU A 400 -38.79 -16.67 -9.71
N LYS A 401 -39.49 -16.22 -10.76
CA LYS A 401 -40.95 -16.06 -10.72
C LYS A 401 -41.76 -17.35 -10.80
N ASN A 402 -41.16 -18.47 -11.24
CA ASN A 402 -41.91 -19.71 -11.53
C ASN A 402 -41.53 -20.92 -10.65
N GLY A 403 -40.57 -20.77 -9.73
CA GLY A 403 -40.32 -21.74 -8.66
C GLY A 403 -39.98 -23.17 -9.10
N LYS A 404 -39.57 -23.37 -10.35
CA LYS A 404 -39.14 -24.67 -10.89
C LYS A 404 -37.80 -24.52 -11.59
N VAL A 405 -36.78 -25.18 -11.06
CA VAL A 405 -35.51 -25.37 -11.75
C VAL A 405 -35.75 -26.31 -12.93
N PRO A 406 -35.39 -25.93 -14.17
CA PRO A 406 -35.52 -26.80 -15.33
C PRO A 406 -34.75 -28.11 -15.12
N LYS A 407 -35.36 -29.24 -15.52
CA LYS A 407 -34.77 -30.57 -15.36
C LYS A 407 -33.42 -30.66 -16.08
N GLU A 408 -33.28 -30.00 -17.24
CA GLU A 408 -32.03 -30.00 -18.00
C GLU A 408 -30.86 -29.41 -17.18
N MET A 409 -31.13 -28.42 -16.32
CA MET A 409 -30.11 -27.78 -15.48
C MET A 409 -29.67 -28.67 -14.32
N VAL A 410 -30.60 -29.46 -13.76
CA VAL A 410 -30.28 -30.48 -12.75
C VAL A 410 -29.45 -31.60 -13.37
N ASP A 411 -29.82 -32.04 -14.57
CA ASP A 411 -29.12 -33.09 -15.32
C ASP A 411 -27.69 -32.61 -15.71
N GLU A 412 -27.53 -31.35 -16.13
CA GLU A 412 -26.21 -30.76 -16.46
C GLU A 412 -25.31 -30.64 -15.21
N LEU A 413 -25.86 -30.16 -14.09
CA LEU A 413 -25.11 -30.08 -12.81
C LEU A 413 -24.69 -31.46 -12.30
N SER A 414 -25.57 -32.45 -12.46
CA SER A 414 -25.28 -33.84 -12.14
C SER A 414 -24.13 -34.38 -13.02
N GLU A 415 -24.15 -34.09 -14.33
CA GLU A 415 -23.09 -34.52 -15.24
C GLU A 415 -21.73 -33.89 -14.90
N VAL A 416 -21.70 -32.60 -14.56
CA VAL A 416 -20.47 -31.91 -14.13
C VAL A 416 -19.93 -32.51 -12.83
N LEU A 417 -20.79 -32.75 -11.84
CA LEU A 417 -20.38 -33.36 -10.57
C LEU A 417 -19.82 -34.77 -10.79
N MET A 418 -20.44 -35.58 -11.64
CA MET A 418 -19.97 -36.92 -11.95
C MET A 418 -18.62 -36.91 -12.70
N LYS A 419 -18.36 -35.91 -13.55
CA LYS A 419 -17.05 -35.72 -14.20
C LYS A 419 -15.96 -35.35 -13.20
N GLU A 420 -16.24 -34.48 -12.24
CA GLU A 420 -15.30 -34.09 -11.19
C GLU A 420 -14.97 -35.26 -10.26
N ILE A 421 -15.99 -36.06 -9.89
CA ILE A 421 -15.79 -37.30 -9.11
C ILE A 421 -14.90 -38.29 -9.87
N ALA A 422 -15.21 -38.55 -11.15
CA ALA A 422 -14.40 -39.46 -11.97
C ALA A 422 -12.95 -38.96 -12.15
N ALA A 423 -12.75 -37.64 -12.29
CA ALA A 423 -11.41 -37.06 -12.36
C ALA A 423 -10.65 -37.20 -11.02
N ALA A 424 -11.35 -37.07 -9.89
CA ALA A 424 -10.77 -37.27 -8.57
C ALA A 424 -10.38 -38.73 -8.32
N GLU A 425 -11.26 -39.68 -8.67
CA GLU A 425 -11.00 -41.12 -8.59
C GLU A 425 -9.79 -41.52 -9.45
N LYS A 426 -9.67 -40.97 -10.66
CA LYS A 426 -8.53 -41.21 -11.53
C LYS A 426 -7.21 -40.67 -10.94
N LYS A 427 -7.22 -39.47 -10.37
CA LYS A 427 -6.04 -38.90 -9.69
C LYS A 427 -5.61 -39.76 -8.49
N LEU A 428 -6.57 -40.35 -7.79
CA LEU A 428 -6.34 -41.25 -6.66
C LEU A 428 -5.75 -42.59 -7.14
N SER A 429 -6.25 -43.16 -8.24
CA SER A 429 -5.74 -44.41 -8.81
C SER A 429 -4.33 -44.28 -9.40
N ASP A 430 -4.03 -43.11 -9.97
CA ASP A 430 -2.75 -42.85 -10.65
C ASP A 430 -1.61 -42.54 -9.65
N GLY A 431 -1.90 -42.46 -8.34
CA GLY A 431 -0.90 -42.25 -7.28
C GLY A 431 -0.20 -40.89 -7.32
N THR A 432 -0.69 -39.96 -8.14
CA THR A 432 -0.04 -38.67 -8.43
C THR A 432 -0.31 -37.58 -7.39
N ASP A 433 -1.12 -37.84 -6.35
CA ASP A 433 -1.39 -36.88 -5.26
C ASP A 433 -1.65 -37.62 -3.94
N LEU A 434 -0.58 -37.97 -3.22
CA LEU A 434 -0.65 -38.61 -1.88
C LEU A 434 -0.48 -37.60 -0.73
N MET A 435 -0.96 -36.36 -0.90
CA MET A 435 -1.01 -35.39 0.18
C MET A 435 -2.46 -35.07 0.52
N ASP A 436 -2.98 -35.84 1.49
CA ASP A 436 -4.25 -35.66 2.20
C ASP A 436 -5.55 -35.88 1.39
N PRO A 437 -6.09 -37.12 1.39
CA PRO A 437 -7.41 -37.44 0.83
C PRO A 437 -8.55 -36.56 1.40
N MET A 438 -8.40 -36.05 2.62
CA MET A 438 -9.41 -35.19 3.27
C MET A 438 -9.36 -33.74 2.78
N ALA A 439 -8.26 -33.28 2.18
CA ALA A 439 -8.19 -31.98 1.51
C ALA A 439 -8.92 -32.03 0.17
N MET A 440 -8.86 -33.17 -0.52
CA MET A 440 -9.54 -33.39 -1.80
C MET A 440 -11.07 -33.47 -1.62
N LEU A 441 -11.57 -34.22 -0.65
CA LEU A 441 -13.00 -34.28 -0.33
C LEU A 441 -13.58 -32.93 0.10
N ARG A 442 -12.77 -32.07 0.74
CA ARG A 442 -13.15 -30.69 1.11
C ARG A 442 -13.15 -29.71 -0.06
N SER A 443 -12.53 -30.06 -1.18
CA SER A 443 -12.48 -29.24 -2.40
C SER A 443 -13.68 -29.48 -3.33
N ILE A 444 -14.45 -30.54 -3.09
CA ILE A 444 -15.70 -30.80 -3.81
C ILE A 444 -16.71 -29.73 -3.35
N PRO A 445 -17.26 -28.90 -4.26
CA PRO A 445 -18.22 -27.88 -3.89
C PRO A 445 -19.46 -28.56 -3.28
N PHE A 446 -19.65 -28.34 -1.98
CA PHE A 446 -20.79 -28.84 -1.24
C PHE A 446 -22.05 -28.10 -1.74
N VAL A 447 -22.80 -28.68 -2.67
CA VAL A 447 -24.12 -28.19 -3.11
C VAL A 447 -25.17 -28.56 -2.03
N GLY A 448 -24.87 -28.22 -0.78
CA GLY A 448 -25.75 -28.41 0.37
C GLY A 448 -26.70 -27.25 0.53
N ARG A 449 -27.59 -27.02 -0.45
CA ARG A 449 -28.75 -26.12 -0.26
C ARG A 449 -29.97 -26.34 -1.17
N ILE A 450 -30.01 -27.42 -1.96
CA ILE A 450 -31.14 -27.65 -2.90
C ILE A 450 -31.99 -28.89 -2.56
N VAL A 451 -31.57 -29.77 -1.64
CA VAL A 451 -32.40 -30.91 -1.22
C VAL A 451 -33.10 -30.62 0.10
N ASN A 452 -34.02 -29.65 0.10
CA ASN A 452 -34.99 -29.52 1.19
C ASN A 452 -36.37 -29.02 0.73
N CYS A 453 -36.66 -29.14 -0.57
CA CYS A 453 -37.97 -28.81 -1.11
C CYS A 453 -38.46 -29.97 -1.99
N ALA A 454 -39.37 -30.77 -1.43
CA ALA A 454 -40.41 -31.57 -2.10
C ALA A 454 -40.42 -33.06 -1.70
N VAL A 455 -41.16 -33.37 -0.62
CA VAL A 455 -42.03 -34.56 -0.59
C VAL A 455 -43.35 -34.12 0.07
N PRO A 456 -44.50 -34.21 -0.61
CA PRO A 456 -45.79 -34.06 0.05
C PRO A 456 -46.22 -35.41 0.59
N GLN A 457 -46.24 -35.60 1.91
CA GLN A 457 -47.02 -36.68 2.52
C GLN A 457 -47.86 -36.16 3.67
N ASN A 458 -49.17 -36.32 3.50
CA ASN A 458 -50.20 -36.14 4.51
C ASN A 458 -49.85 -36.96 5.77
N GLY A 459 -49.66 -36.29 6.90
CA GLY A 459 -49.48 -36.93 8.21
C GLY A 459 -48.89 -35.98 9.24
N ALA A 460 -49.48 -35.93 10.43
CA ALA A 460 -49.20 -34.99 11.51
C ALA A 460 -47.70 -34.87 11.92
N PRO A 461 -47.27 -33.73 12.50
CA PRO A 461 -45.87 -33.54 12.89
C PRO A 461 -45.55 -34.39 14.13
N SER A 462 -44.60 -35.32 13.99
CA SER A 462 -43.84 -35.88 15.11
C SER A 462 -42.53 -35.11 15.21
N ILE A 463 -42.28 -34.50 16.37
CA ILE A 463 -41.03 -33.83 16.69
C ILE A 463 -40.03 -34.93 17.06
N HIS A 464 -39.07 -35.21 16.18
CA HIS A 464 -37.86 -35.94 16.53
C HIS A 464 -36.75 -34.93 16.85
N THR A 465 -36.48 -34.74 18.14
CA THR A 465 -35.26 -34.14 18.64
C THR A 465 -34.09 -35.10 18.37
N PHE A 466 -33.14 -34.68 17.54
CA PHE A 466 -31.84 -35.34 17.45
C PHE A 466 -30.92 -34.79 18.55
N GLU A 467 -30.56 -35.64 19.51
CA GLU A 467 -29.45 -35.35 20.42
C GLU A 467 -28.11 -35.54 19.69
N PRO A 468 -27.08 -34.70 19.94
CA PRO A 468 -25.75 -34.93 19.41
C PRO A 468 -25.10 -36.13 20.11
N GLY A 469 -25.03 -37.25 19.39
CA GLY A 469 -24.29 -38.43 19.81
C GLY A 469 -22.80 -38.14 19.94
N TRP A 470 -22.26 -38.45 21.11
CA TRP A 470 -20.83 -38.44 21.41
C TRP A 470 -20.14 -39.56 20.64
N PHE A 471 -19.16 -39.22 19.80
CA PHE A 471 -18.20 -40.21 19.30
C PHE A 471 -17.17 -40.51 20.40
N ARG A 472 -17.09 -41.78 20.83
CA ARG A 472 -15.92 -42.33 21.52
C ARG A 472 -14.96 -42.92 20.48
N PRO A 473 -13.64 -42.84 20.70
CA PRO A 473 -12.66 -43.43 19.81
C PRO A 473 -12.40 -44.90 20.16
N GLU A 474 -12.30 -45.74 19.13
CA GLU A 474 -11.36 -46.86 19.04
C GLU A 474 -10.58 -46.72 17.73
#